data_AF-A0A7S3LB92-F1
#
_entry.id   AF-A0A7S3LB92-F1
#
_cell.length_a   1.000
_cell.length_b   1.000
_cell.length_c   1.000
_cell.angle_alpha   90.00
_cell.angle_beta   90.00
_cell.angle_gamma   90.00
#
_symmetry.space_group_name_H-M   'P 1'
#
loop_
_entity.id
_entity.type
_entity.pdbx_description
1 polymer ?
#
loop_
_entity_poly.entity_id
_entity_poly.type
_entity_poly.pdbx_seq_one_letter_code
_entity_poly.pdbx_strand_id
1 'polypeptide(L)'
;GVIFALFTRPYDVGDTILLNRPDDPHTTEQEQKWNVEKIGIWSTVVRSEGSSTEPTVLSNPSLARYRITTFDNTTLATESVHFTVPSDASRHKLKVFRKSVEQYLLDHYAEWIGLVTMDVVDVQKTF
;
A
#
# COMPACT_ATOMS: atom_id res chain seq x y z
N GLY A 1 13.14 -23.07 2.37
CA GLY A 1 12.96 -21.60 2.27
C GLY A 1 13.01 -21.11 0.83
N VAL A 2 14.16 -21.22 0.16
CA VAL A 2 14.42 -20.63 -1.18
C VAL A 2 13.52 -21.17 -2.31
N ILE A 3 13.19 -22.46 -2.27
CA ILE A 3 12.32 -23.08 -3.28
C ILE A 3 10.89 -22.52 -3.20
N PHE A 4 10.41 -22.08 -2.03
CA PHE A 4 9.01 -21.67 -1.89
C PHE A 4 8.71 -20.37 -2.65
N ALA A 5 9.59 -19.37 -2.61
CA ALA A 5 9.37 -18.07 -3.27
C ALA A 5 9.25 -18.17 -4.81
N LEU A 6 10.00 -19.08 -5.43
CA LEU A 6 9.95 -19.29 -6.89
C LEU A 6 8.70 -20.06 -7.35
N PHE A 7 8.12 -20.91 -6.49
CA PHE A 7 6.97 -21.74 -6.82
C PHE A 7 5.63 -21.14 -6.39
N THR A 8 5.58 -20.41 -5.28
CA THR A 8 4.34 -19.73 -4.84
C THR A 8 4.20 -18.32 -5.38
N ARG A 9 5.27 -17.75 -5.96
CA ARG A 9 5.34 -16.37 -6.51
C ARG A 9 4.40 -15.38 -5.80
N PRO A 10 4.69 -15.04 -4.53
CA PRO A 10 3.82 -14.13 -3.79
C PRO A 10 3.84 -12.70 -4.34
N TYR A 11 4.74 -12.38 -5.26
CA TYR A 11 4.88 -11.13 -6.02
C TYR A 11 5.68 -11.41 -7.31
N ASP A 12 5.57 -10.54 -8.31
CA ASP A 12 6.36 -10.57 -9.54
C ASP A 12 7.16 -9.27 -9.74
N VAL A 13 7.99 -9.23 -10.78
CA VAL A 13 8.71 -8.01 -11.19
C VAL A 13 7.70 -6.97 -11.65
N GLY A 14 7.84 -5.75 -11.13
CA GLY A 14 6.91 -4.64 -11.33
C GLY A 14 5.94 -4.46 -10.17
N ASP A 15 5.80 -5.45 -9.28
CA ASP A 15 4.89 -5.33 -8.15
C ASP A 15 5.45 -4.38 -7.07
N THR A 16 4.54 -3.64 -6.47
CA THR A 16 4.73 -2.89 -5.22
C THR A 16 4.39 -3.81 -4.05
N ILE A 17 5.38 -4.04 -3.18
CA ILE A 17 5.26 -4.89 -2.01
C ILE A 17 5.54 -4.15 -0.72
N LEU A 18 4.81 -4.52 0.33
CA LEU A 18 5.09 -4.14 1.70
C LEU A 18 5.58 -5.36 2.49
N LEU A 19 6.61 -5.16 3.30
CA LEU A 19 7.25 -6.20 4.10
C LEU A 19 7.03 -5.93 5.60
N ASN A 20 6.13 -6.66 6.22
CA ASN A 20 5.81 -6.51 7.65
C ASN A 20 6.35 -7.69 8.46
N ARG A 21 6.89 -7.43 9.65
CA ARG A 21 7.29 -8.51 10.57
C ARG A 21 6.04 -9.00 11.32
N PRO A 22 5.74 -10.31 11.30
CA PRO A 22 4.52 -10.83 11.94
C PRO A 22 4.50 -10.63 13.47
N ASP A 23 5.66 -10.49 14.09
CA ASP A 23 5.82 -10.33 15.55
C ASP A 23 5.73 -8.88 16.03
N ASP A 24 5.59 -7.90 15.12
CA ASP A 24 5.53 -6.48 15.46
C ASP A 24 4.16 -5.87 15.09
N PRO A 25 3.23 -5.74 16.05
CA PRO A 25 1.91 -5.18 15.83
C PRO A 25 1.91 -3.65 15.64
N HIS A 26 3.06 -2.97 15.77
CA HIS A 26 3.21 -1.52 15.69
C HIS A 26 3.89 -1.04 14.41
N THR A 27 3.78 -1.80 13.31
CA THR A 27 4.25 -1.37 11.99
C THR A 27 3.35 -0.27 11.41
N THR A 28 3.33 0.90 12.05
CA THR A 28 2.60 2.10 11.61
C THR A 28 3.52 3.28 11.29
N GLU A 29 4.82 3.22 11.60
CA GLU A 29 5.69 4.40 11.46
C GLU A 29 6.58 4.43 10.21
N GLN A 30 6.86 3.31 9.54
CA GLN A 30 7.63 3.29 8.28
C GLN A 30 7.27 2.06 7.44
N GLU A 31 6.01 1.96 6.99
CA GLU A 31 5.62 0.99 5.97
C GLU A 31 6.24 1.39 4.61
N GLN A 32 7.55 1.17 4.49
CA GLN A 32 8.29 1.43 3.27
C GLN A 32 7.83 0.42 2.21
N LYS A 33 7.09 0.92 1.23
CA LYS A 33 6.71 0.17 0.04
C LYS A 33 7.93 -0.01 -0.85
N TRP A 34 8.00 -1.15 -1.51
CA TRP A 34 9.13 -1.58 -2.31
C TRP A 34 8.65 -2.00 -3.70
N ASN A 35 9.18 -1.38 -4.73
CA ASN A 35 8.99 -1.80 -6.12
C ASN A 35 9.97 -2.92 -6.45
N VAL A 36 9.46 -4.05 -6.93
CA VAL A 36 10.28 -5.22 -7.29
C VAL A 36 10.89 -5.03 -8.67
N GLU A 37 12.21 -4.90 -8.75
CA GLU A 37 12.90 -4.69 -10.03
C GLU A 37 13.42 -5.99 -10.66
N LYS A 38 13.86 -6.93 -9.83
CA LYS A 38 14.43 -8.20 -10.30
C LYS A 38 14.29 -9.29 -9.27
N ILE A 39 13.86 -10.47 -9.71
CA ILE A 39 13.82 -11.68 -8.88
C ILE A 39 14.92 -12.64 -9.36
N GLY A 40 15.89 -12.90 -8.49
CA GLY A 40 16.91 -13.93 -8.66
C GLY A 40 16.63 -15.14 -7.77
N ILE A 41 17.41 -16.20 -7.96
CA ILE A 41 17.29 -17.44 -7.16
C ILE A 41 17.56 -17.16 -5.68
N TRP A 42 18.58 -16.33 -5.39
CA TRP A 42 19.06 -16.08 -4.03
C TRP A 42 18.59 -14.74 -3.45
N SER A 43 18.28 -13.78 -4.32
CA SER A 43 17.96 -12.42 -3.93
C SER A 43 16.88 -11.81 -4.81
N THR A 44 16.16 -10.87 -4.22
CA THR A 44 15.23 -9.97 -4.90
C THR A 44 15.82 -8.56 -4.82
N VAL A 45 15.89 -7.86 -5.95
CA VAL A 45 16.26 -6.45 -6.00
C VAL A 45 14.99 -5.64 -5.96
N VAL A 46 14.92 -4.73 -4.99
CA VAL A 46 13.79 -3.84 -4.78
C VAL A 46 14.26 -2.39 -4.74
N ARG A 47 13.36 -1.45 -5.00
CA ARG A 47 13.60 -0.02 -4.80
C ARG A 47 12.50 0.56 -3.93
N SER A 48 12.86 1.43 -2.99
CA SER A 48 11.85 2.09 -2.14
C SER A 48 10.94 2.95 -3.00
N GLU A 49 9.64 2.86 -2.77
CA GLU A 49 8.69 3.86 -3.24
C GLU A 49 8.83 5.08 -2.32
N GLY A 50 9.40 6.19 -2.83
CA GLY A 50 9.62 7.41 -2.05
C GLY A 50 11.08 7.89 -2.01
N SER A 51 11.70 7.85 -0.84
CA SER A 51 12.85 8.71 -0.48
C SER A 51 14.25 8.20 -0.88
N SER A 52 14.39 6.92 -1.25
CA SER A 52 15.66 6.36 -1.71
C SER A 52 15.49 5.79 -3.11
N THR A 53 16.21 6.38 -4.07
CA THR A 53 16.28 5.87 -5.45
C THR A 53 17.25 4.69 -5.59
N GLU A 54 17.96 4.33 -4.52
CA GLU A 54 18.97 3.27 -4.58
C GLU A 54 18.32 1.87 -4.56
N PRO A 55 18.75 0.96 -5.46
CA PRO A 55 18.31 -0.42 -5.44
C PRO A 55 18.85 -1.13 -4.20
N THR A 56 17.96 -1.79 -3.47
CA THR A 56 18.27 -2.60 -2.29
C THR A 56 18.18 -4.09 -2.66
N VAL A 57 19.19 -4.86 -2.28
CA VAL A 57 19.23 -6.31 -2.51
C VAL A 57 18.78 -7.05 -1.27
N LEU A 58 17.62 -7.70 -1.35
CA LEU A 58 17.07 -8.51 -0.26
C LEU A 58 17.35 -9.99 -0.51
N SER A 59 17.81 -10.69 0.53
CA SER A 59 18.02 -12.14 0.47
C SER A 59 16.68 -12.87 0.56
N ASN A 60 16.38 -13.76 -0.39
CA ASN A 60 15.11 -14.52 -0.41
C ASN A 60 14.88 -15.33 0.88
N PRO A 61 15.89 -16.00 1.48
CA PRO A 61 15.76 -16.58 2.82
C PRO A 61 15.31 -15.62 3.91
N SER A 62 15.72 -14.35 3.85
CA SER A 62 15.34 -13.34 4.84
C SER A 62 13.89 -12.92 4.66
N LEU A 63 13.41 -12.83 3.41
CA LEU A 63 12.01 -12.50 3.08
C LEU A 63 11.02 -13.54 3.60
N ALA A 64 11.42 -14.81 3.76
CA ALA A 64 10.57 -15.86 4.29
C ALA A 64 10.10 -15.62 5.74
N ARG A 65 10.70 -14.66 6.46
CA ARG A 65 10.30 -14.26 7.81
C ARG A 65 9.34 -13.07 7.84
N TYR A 66 9.10 -12.43 6.70
CA TYR A 66 8.20 -11.29 6.58
C TYR A 66 6.86 -11.75 6.03
N ARG A 67 5.79 -11.09 6.46
CA ARG A 67 4.52 -11.07 5.74
C ARG A 67 4.69 -10.11 4.56
N ILE A 68 4.42 -10.62 3.36
CA ILE A 68 4.49 -9.84 2.13
C ILE A 68 3.07 -9.49 1.72
N THR A 69 2.80 -8.19 1.51
CA THR A 69 1.52 -7.69 0.98
C THR A 69 1.79 -7.05 -0.38
N THR A 70 1.10 -7.49 -1.43
CA THR A 70 1.17 -6.91 -2.78
C THR A 70 0.04 -5.92 -2.99
N PHE A 71 0.31 -4.75 -3.55
CA PHE A 71 -0.72 -3.75 -3.83
C PHE A 71 -1.34 -3.89 -5.23
N ASP A 72 -0.57 -4.32 -6.23
CA ASP A 72 -1.05 -4.37 -7.63
C ASP A 72 -2.09 -5.45 -7.92
N ASN A 73 -2.21 -6.44 -7.04
CA ASN A 73 -3.23 -7.49 -7.12
C ASN A 73 -4.47 -7.23 -6.25
N THR A 74 -4.59 -6.04 -5.64
CA THR A 74 -5.77 -5.71 -4.84
C THR A 74 -6.89 -5.16 -5.72
N THR A 75 -7.98 -5.92 -5.84
CA THR A 75 -9.20 -5.51 -6.55
C THR A 75 -10.00 -4.44 -5.81
N LEU A 76 -9.62 -4.10 -4.58
CA LEU A 76 -10.29 -3.15 -3.70
C LEU A 76 -9.24 -2.29 -2.99
N ALA A 77 -8.96 -1.12 -3.55
CA ALA A 77 -8.22 -0.07 -2.85
C ALA A 77 -9.10 0.47 -1.70
N THR A 78 -8.57 0.44 -0.48
CA THR A 78 -9.26 0.95 0.71
C THR A 78 -8.55 2.21 1.18
N GLU A 79 -9.20 3.36 0.99
CA GLU A 79 -8.73 4.64 1.50
C GLU A 79 -9.39 4.95 2.84
N SER A 80 -8.59 5.42 3.81
CA SER A 80 -9.06 5.79 5.14
C SER A 80 -8.79 7.26 5.43
N VAL A 81 -9.85 8.03 5.69
CA VAL A 81 -9.75 9.45 6.06
C VAL A 81 -10.09 9.62 7.53
N HIS A 82 -9.18 10.21 8.30
CA HIS A 82 -9.36 10.50 9.71
C HIS A 82 -9.82 11.95 9.92
N PHE A 83 -10.98 12.13 10.55
CA PHE A 83 -11.48 13.45 10.93
C PHE A 83 -11.28 13.69 12.41
N THR A 84 -10.59 14.77 12.76
CA THR A 84 -10.49 15.26 14.14
C THR A 84 -11.64 16.20 14.41
N VAL A 85 -12.45 15.87 15.42
CA VAL A 85 -13.60 16.68 15.83
C VAL A 85 -13.35 17.21 17.25
N PRO A 86 -13.76 18.46 17.56
CA PRO A 86 -13.69 18.99 18.92
C PRO A 86 -14.40 18.08 19.94
N SER A 87 -13.83 17.98 21.15
CA SER A 87 -14.32 17.09 22.21
C SER A 87 -15.70 17.49 22.76
N ASP A 88 -16.10 18.73 22.57
CA ASP A 88 -17.41 19.29 22.95
C ASP A 88 -18.51 19.03 21.90
N ALA A 89 -18.16 18.41 20.76
CA ALA A 89 -19.15 18.05 19.75
C ALA A 89 -20.18 17.06 20.32
N SER A 90 -21.45 17.47 20.27
CA SER A 90 -22.52 16.60 20.75
C SER A 90 -22.62 15.33 19.91
N ARG A 91 -22.97 14.20 20.55
CA ARG A 91 -23.19 12.91 19.86
C ARG A 91 -24.20 13.02 18.72
N HIS A 92 -25.17 13.92 18.84
CA HIS A 92 -26.15 14.17 17.79
C HIS A 92 -25.49 14.77 16.54
N LYS A 93 -24.63 15.79 16.69
CA LYS A 93 -23.89 16.39 15.58
C LYS A 93 -22.98 15.38 14.89
N LEU A 94 -22.29 14.52 15.65
CA LEU A 94 -21.46 13.44 15.10
C LEU A 94 -22.27 12.45 14.27
N LYS A 95 -23.47 12.08 14.73
CA LYS A 95 -24.36 11.18 13.96
C LYS A 95 -24.84 11.81 12.65
N VAL A 96 -25.22 13.08 12.68
CA VAL A 96 -25.63 13.81 11.48
C VAL A 96 -24.47 13.91 10.50
N PHE A 97 -23.29 14.32 10.98
CA PHE A 97 -22.08 14.41 10.17
C PHE A 97 -21.74 13.06 9.50
N ARG A 98 -21.70 11.98 10.28
CA ARG A 98 -21.45 10.63 9.74
C ARG A 98 -22.43 10.28 8.62
N LYS A 99 -23.73 10.48 8.84
CA LYS A 99 -24.76 10.16 7.85
C LYS A 99 -24.62 11.01 6.58
N SER A 100 -24.28 12.30 6.73
CA SER A 100 -24.05 13.19 5.61
C SER A 100 -22.83 12.80 4.79
N VAL A 101 -21.72 12.41 5.44
CA VAL A 101 -20.52 11.91 4.75
C VAL A 101 -20.82 10.60 4.03
N GLU A 102 -21.50 9.64 4.69
CA GLU A 102 -21.91 8.38 4.06
C GLU A 102 -22.76 8.64 2.81
N GLN A 103 -23.75 9.54 2.89
CA GLN A 103 -24.60 9.87 1.75
C GLN A 103 -23.80 10.57 0.63
N TYR A 104 -22.93 11.52 0.97
CA TYR A 104 -22.08 12.20 -0.01
C TYR A 104 -21.18 11.23 -0.78
N LEU A 105 -20.55 10.27 -0.09
CA LEU A 105 -19.71 9.25 -0.73
C LEU A 105 -20.52 8.37 -1.70
N LEU A 106 -21.76 8.02 -1.33
CA LEU A 106 -22.65 7.25 -2.20
C LEU A 106 -23.10 8.04 -3.43
N ASP A 107 -23.45 9.31 -3.25
CA ASP A 107 -23.94 10.18 -4.33
C ASP A 107 -22.82 10.51 -5.34
N HIS A 108 -21.56 10.54 -4.89
CA HIS A 108 -20.39 10.87 -5.71
C HIS A 108 -19.48 9.66 -6.01
N TYR A 109 -19.97 8.42 -5.86
CA TYR A 109 -19.13 7.21 -5.93
C TYR A 109 -18.22 7.12 -7.18
N ALA A 110 -18.71 7.59 -8.35
CA ALA A 110 -17.98 7.55 -9.60
C ALA A 110 -16.76 8.50 -9.61
N GLU A 111 -16.87 9.65 -8.95
CA GLU A 111 -15.76 10.60 -8.80
C GLU A 111 -14.68 10.01 -7.89
N TRP A 112 -15.08 9.31 -6.82
CA TRP A 112 -14.17 8.64 -5.90
C TRP A 112 -13.45 7.45 -6.54
N ILE A 113 -14.12 6.65 -7.37
CA ILE A 113 -13.46 5.62 -8.17
C ILE A 113 -12.42 6.27 -9.09
N GLY A 114 -12.77 7.38 -9.76
CA GLY A 114 -11.85 8.11 -10.65
C GLY A 114 -10.61 8.66 -9.95
N LEU A 115 -10.76 9.16 -8.71
CA LEU A 115 -9.64 9.61 -7.86
C LEU A 115 -8.73 8.46 -7.44
N VAL A 116 -9.29 7.30 -7.07
CA VAL A 116 -8.52 6.11 -6.65
C VAL A 116 -7.84 5.41 -7.84
N THR A 117 -8.31 5.65 -9.07
CA THR A 117 -7.63 5.15 -10.29
C THR A 117 -6.51 6.09 -10.77
N MET A 118 -6.33 7.26 -10.15
CA MET A 118 -5.27 8.23 -10.46
C MET A 118 -4.11 8.15 -9.47
N ASP A 119 -3.35 7.05 -9.49
CA ASP A 119 -1.99 6.99 -8.95
C ASP A 119 -0.98 6.31 -9.91
N VAL A 120 -1.34 6.21 -11.20
CA VAL A 120 -0.37 5.98 -12.27
C VAL A 120 -0.47 7.11 -13.28
N VAL A 121 0.14 8.25 -12.95
CA VAL A 121 0.47 9.28 -13.93
C VAL A 121 2.00 9.39 -13.97
N ASP A 122 2.60 8.71 -14.96
CA ASP A 122 3.96 9.01 -15.40
C ASP A 122 3.97 10.44 -15.96
N VAL A 123 4.43 11.39 -15.15
CA VAL A 123 4.69 12.74 -15.62
C VAL A 123 6.06 12.75 -16.30
N GLN A 124 6.09 12.26 -17.54
CA GLN A 124 7.17 12.63 -18.45
C GLN A 124 7.01 14.09 -18.84
N LYS A 125 7.92 14.94 -18.35
CA LYS A 125 8.16 16.25 -18.97
C LYS A 125 9.05 16.05 -20.18
N THR A 126 8.43 16.15 -21.35
CA THR A 126 9.11 16.32 -22.64
C THR A 126 9.51 17.78 -22.84
N PHE A 127 10.69 17.95 -23.45
CA PHE A 127 11.43 19.16 -23.88
C PHE A 127 12.43 19.75 -22.89
#